data_AF-A0A6B3F6L5-F1
#
_entry.id   AF-A0A6B3F6L5-F1
#
_cell.length_a   1.000
_cell.length_b   1.000
_cell.length_c   1.000
_cell.angle_alpha   90.00
_cell.angle_beta   90.00
_cell.angle_gamma   90.00
#
_symmetry.space_group_name_H-M   'P 1'
#
loop_
_entity.id
_entity.type
_entity.pdbx_description
1 polymer ?
#
loop_
_entity_poly.entity_id
_entity_poly.type
_entity_poly.pdbx_seq_one_letter_code
_entity_poly.pdbx_strand_id
1 'polypeptide(L)'
;MDRTETLIDQFRAQPPESDRRRELVAGIGGVLADRPDHPAALTFLASVTEDTEEYELARIEAATALRRWPPTDGTHRQLAARALLAVVRGPDEDLVRQYAAMALGPYADDPEVHDAMAAAVLTDGDQLVRDNALAALSHAGPSEGRAEVLHRLAGDRTLGREATRILTAWGGEPAL
;
A
#
# COMPACT_ATOMS: atom_id res chain seq x y z
N MET A 1 -27.86 7.75 12.11
CA MET A 1 -26.93 6.71 11.64
C MET A 1 -25.73 7.43 11.09
N ASP A 2 -24.52 7.08 11.52
CA ASP A 2 -23.31 7.71 11.00
C ASP A 2 -23.17 7.39 9.50
N ARG A 3 -22.58 8.31 8.73
CA ARG A 3 -22.39 8.13 7.28
C ARG A 3 -21.54 6.89 7.00
N THR A 4 -20.52 6.65 7.82
CA THR A 4 -19.63 5.49 7.69
C THR A 4 -20.39 4.19 7.92
N GLU A 5 -21.16 4.11 9.01
CA GLU A 5 -22.03 2.96 9.31
C GLU A 5 -22.98 2.66 8.15
N THR A 6 -23.63 3.70 7.61
CA THR A 6 -24.58 3.56 6.49
C THR A 6 -23.90 2.97 5.25
N LEU A 7 -22.68 3.42 4.92
CA LEU A 7 -21.93 2.91 3.76
C LEU A 7 -21.48 1.46 3.98
N ILE A 8 -21.04 1.12 5.18
CA ILE A 8 -20.63 -0.24 5.55
C ILE A 8 -21.83 -1.20 5.48
N ASP A 9 -22.99 -0.79 5.98
CA ASP A 9 -24.20 -1.62 5.91
C ASP A 9 -24.68 -1.80 4.46
N GLN A 10 -24.62 -0.75 3.64
CA GLN A 10 -24.90 -0.85 2.21
C GLN A 10 -23.94 -1.81 1.50
N PHE A 11 -22.66 -1.80 1.87
CA PHE A 11 -21.64 -2.69 1.30
C PHE A 11 -21.95 -4.15 1.64
N ARG A 12 -22.25 -4.43 2.91
CA ARG A 12 -22.61 -5.77 3.38
C ARG A 12 -23.87 -6.32 2.73
N ALA A 13 -24.80 -5.45 2.32
CA ALA A 13 -26.02 -5.83 1.62
C ALA A 13 -25.81 -6.10 0.12
N GLN A 14 -24.65 -5.78 -0.45
CA GLN A 14 -24.37 -6.07 -1.85
C GLN A 14 -23.96 -7.54 -2.06
N PRO A 15 -24.31 -8.15 -3.21
CA PRO A 15 -23.73 -9.43 -3.59
C PRO A 15 -22.19 -9.32 -3.72
N PRO A 16 -21.45 -10.43 -3.57
CA PRO A 16 -20.02 -10.49 -3.93
C PRO A 16 -19.79 -10.03 -5.38
N GLU A 17 -18.57 -9.58 -5.70
CA GLU A 17 -18.16 -9.21 -7.07
C GLU A 17 -19.07 -8.16 -7.74
N SER A 18 -19.16 -6.99 -7.13
CA SER A 18 -19.97 -5.89 -7.67
C SER A 18 -19.17 -4.59 -7.72
N ASP A 19 -19.25 -3.89 -8.85
CA ASP A 19 -18.77 -2.50 -8.97
C ASP A 19 -19.34 -1.61 -7.86
N ARG A 20 -20.54 -1.93 -7.37
CA ARG A 20 -21.14 -1.19 -6.26
C ARG A 20 -20.35 -1.36 -4.96
N ARG A 21 -19.76 -2.53 -4.69
CA ARG A 21 -18.88 -2.73 -3.52
C ARG A 21 -17.66 -1.81 -3.61
N ARG A 22 -17.00 -1.76 -4.78
CA ARG A 22 -15.89 -0.83 -5.04
C ARG A 22 -16.29 0.63 -4.82
N GLU A 23 -17.42 1.07 -5.35
CA GLU A 23 -17.91 2.45 -5.14
C GLU A 23 -18.18 2.78 -3.68
N LEU A 24 -18.70 1.82 -2.91
CA LEU A 24 -18.95 1.99 -1.48
C LEU A 24 -17.65 2.08 -0.69
N VAL A 25 -16.65 1.26 -1.04
CA VAL A 25 -15.29 1.37 -0.47
C VAL A 25 -14.68 2.73 -0.78
N ALA A 26 -14.78 3.22 -2.03
CA ALA A 26 -14.33 4.56 -2.40
C ALA A 26 -15.05 5.65 -1.56
N GLY A 27 -16.37 5.48 -1.36
CA GLY A 27 -17.17 6.36 -0.51
C GLY A 27 -16.70 6.38 0.95
N ILE A 28 -16.28 5.24 1.49
CA ILE A 28 -15.72 5.10 2.84
C ILE A 28 -14.32 5.74 2.90
N GLY A 29 -13.47 5.52 1.89
CA GLY A 29 -12.19 6.23 1.75
C GLY A 29 -12.37 7.75 1.68
N GLY A 30 -13.44 8.24 1.06
CA GLY A 30 -13.82 9.65 1.05
C GLY A 30 -14.13 10.24 2.44
N VAL A 31 -14.55 9.42 3.41
CA VAL A 31 -14.74 9.88 4.80
C VAL A 31 -13.40 10.31 5.42
N LEU A 32 -12.30 9.64 5.07
CA LEU A 32 -10.97 9.95 5.60
C LEU A 32 -10.44 11.30 5.14
N ALA A 33 -10.90 11.83 3.99
CA ALA A 33 -10.53 13.17 3.55
C ALA A 33 -10.96 14.26 4.54
N ASP A 34 -12.12 14.07 5.18
CA ASP A 34 -12.66 14.99 6.18
C ASP A 34 -12.30 14.57 7.62
N ARG A 35 -12.11 13.27 7.85
CA ARG A 35 -11.86 12.65 9.16
C ARG A 35 -10.73 11.60 9.06
N PRO A 36 -9.45 12.01 8.99
CA PRO A 36 -8.31 11.12 8.65
C PRO A 36 -8.15 9.88 9.52
N ASP A 37 -8.51 9.96 10.81
CA ASP A 37 -8.39 8.85 11.76
C ASP A 37 -9.77 8.27 12.15
N HIS A 38 -10.73 8.26 11.22
CA HIS A 38 -12.06 7.72 11.51
C HIS A 38 -11.99 6.19 11.76
N PRO A 39 -12.19 5.71 13.00
CA PRO A 39 -11.81 4.36 13.40
C PRO A 39 -12.60 3.28 12.66
N ALA A 40 -13.90 3.49 12.45
CA ALA A 40 -14.74 2.55 11.71
C ALA A 40 -14.38 2.47 10.23
N ALA A 41 -13.93 3.57 9.62
CA ALA A 41 -13.55 3.58 8.21
C ALA A 41 -12.20 2.88 8.04
N LEU A 42 -11.22 3.18 8.90
CA LEU A 42 -9.91 2.55 8.88
C LEU A 42 -9.96 1.05 9.15
N THR A 43 -10.73 0.64 10.17
CA THR A 43 -10.93 -0.78 10.46
C THR A 43 -11.57 -1.52 9.28
N PHE A 44 -12.57 -0.91 8.66
CA PHE A 44 -13.26 -1.51 7.53
C PHE A 44 -12.38 -1.59 6.27
N LEU A 45 -11.62 -0.53 5.95
CA LEU A 45 -10.71 -0.53 4.80
C LEU A 45 -9.59 -1.56 4.97
N ALA A 46 -9.04 -1.70 6.18
CA ALA A 46 -8.07 -2.74 6.49
C ALA A 46 -8.68 -4.14 6.29
N SER A 47 -9.89 -4.40 6.80
CA SER A 47 -10.54 -5.70 6.63
C SER A 47 -10.84 -6.04 5.17
N VAL A 48 -11.28 -5.05 4.37
CA VAL A 48 -11.52 -5.24 2.93
C VAL A 48 -10.21 -5.52 2.20
N THR A 49 -9.11 -4.88 2.60
CA THR A 49 -7.80 -5.08 1.94
C THR A 49 -7.31 -6.52 2.11
N GLU A 50 -7.41 -7.08 3.32
CA GLU A 50 -6.89 -8.42 3.65
C GLU A 50 -7.82 -9.58 3.29
N ASP A 51 -9.09 -9.32 2.96
CA ASP A 51 -10.07 -10.35 2.61
C ASP A 51 -9.80 -10.93 1.22
N THR A 52 -9.22 -12.13 1.15
CA THR A 52 -8.88 -12.81 -0.11
C THR A 52 -10.09 -13.24 -0.93
N GLU A 53 -11.27 -13.32 -0.31
CA GLU A 53 -12.53 -13.70 -0.98
C GLU A 53 -13.31 -12.46 -1.47
N GLU A 54 -12.82 -11.25 -1.18
CA GLU A 54 -13.43 -10.02 -1.63
C GLU A 54 -13.11 -9.71 -3.09
N TYR A 55 -14.03 -9.02 -3.75
CA TYR A 55 -13.85 -8.49 -5.09
C TYR A 55 -12.58 -7.66 -5.21
N GLU A 56 -11.65 -8.06 -6.08
CA GLU A 56 -10.32 -7.44 -6.23
C GLU A 56 -10.37 -5.92 -6.36
N LEU A 57 -11.31 -5.37 -7.14
CA LEU A 57 -11.40 -3.91 -7.31
C LEU A 57 -11.78 -3.20 -6.01
N ALA A 58 -12.57 -3.82 -5.14
CA ALA A 58 -12.88 -3.28 -3.82
C ALA A 58 -11.63 -3.31 -2.92
N ARG A 59 -10.82 -4.37 -2.99
CA ARG A 59 -9.54 -4.49 -2.27
C ARG A 59 -8.53 -3.44 -2.73
N ILE A 60 -8.40 -3.25 -4.04
CA ILE A 60 -7.55 -2.22 -4.66
C ILE A 60 -7.97 -0.81 -4.22
N GLU A 61 -9.27 -0.53 -4.21
CA GLU A 61 -9.80 0.75 -3.76
C GLU A 61 -9.49 0.98 -2.26
N ALA A 62 -9.61 -0.07 -1.43
CA ALA A 62 -9.29 0.01 -0.02
C ALA A 62 -7.80 0.29 0.22
N ALA A 63 -6.90 -0.45 -0.44
CA ALA A 63 -5.45 -0.21 -0.38
C ALA A 63 -5.10 1.20 -0.88
N THR A 64 -5.77 1.68 -1.93
CA THR A 64 -5.61 3.04 -2.46
C THR A 64 -6.04 4.10 -1.45
N ALA A 65 -7.15 3.89 -0.75
CA ALA A 65 -7.62 4.78 0.31
C ALA A 65 -6.63 4.84 1.47
N LEU A 66 -6.10 3.69 1.93
CA LEU A 66 -5.10 3.61 2.99
C LEU A 66 -3.79 4.31 2.59
N ARG A 67 -3.34 4.20 1.34
CA ARG A 67 -2.20 4.97 0.83
C ARG A 67 -2.45 6.47 0.84
N ARG A 68 -3.63 6.89 0.39
CA ARG A 68 -3.97 8.31 0.20
C ARG A 68 -4.21 9.03 1.53
N TRP A 69 -4.78 8.31 2.50
CA TRP A 69 -5.14 8.82 3.81
C TRP A 69 -4.57 7.88 4.89
N PRO A 70 -3.24 7.84 5.03
CA PRO A 70 -2.61 6.96 6.02
C PRO A 70 -3.00 7.43 7.43
N PRO A 71 -3.39 6.51 8.33
CA PRO A 71 -3.69 6.86 9.72
C PRO A 71 -2.49 7.51 10.41
N THR A 72 -2.79 8.48 11.27
CA THR A 72 -1.81 9.18 12.09
C THR A 72 -1.68 8.57 13.48
N ASP A 73 -2.73 7.90 13.97
CA ASP A 73 -2.66 7.16 15.23
C ASP A 73 -1.97 5.79 15.05
N GLY A 74 -1.17 5.40 16.05
CA GLY A 74 -0.35 4.19 15.96
C GLY A 74 -1.16 2.89 15.81
N THR A 75 -2.36 2.82 16.40
CA THR A 75 -3.18 1.60 16.39
C THR A 75 -3.70 1.30 14.99
N HIS A 76 -4.38 2.27 14.36
CA HIS A 76 -4.90 2.05 13.02
C HIS A 76 -3.81 2.08 11.95
N ARG A 77 -2.71 2.81 12.19
CA ARG A 77 -1.53 2.75 11.32
C ARG A 77 -0.93 1.36 11.28
N GLN A 78 -0.78 0.70 12.43
CA GLN A 78 -0.32 -0.69 12.49
C GLN A 78 -1.33 -1.66 11.87
N LEU A 79 -2.62 -1.44 12.07
CA LEU A 79 -3.68 -2.25 11.44
C LEU A 79 -3.61 -2.16 9.91
N ALA A 80 -3.54 -0.95 9.35
CA ALA A 80 -3.43 -0.74 7.91
C ALA A 80 -2.14 -1.35 7.35
N ALA A 81 -0.99 -1.16 8.03
CA ALA A 81 0.28 -1.76 7.64
C ALA A 81 0.19 -3.30 7.59
N ARG A 82 -0.41 -3.93 8.60
CA ARG A 82 -0.59 -5.40 8.64
C ARG A 82 -1.46 -5.90 7.49
N ALA A 83 -2.57 -5.24 7.19
CA ALA A 83 -3.43 -5.62 6.07
C ALA A 83 -2.68 -5.54 4.72
N LEU A 84 -1.93 -4.46 4.49
CA LEU A 84 -1.12 -4.31 3.27
C LEU A 84 0.01 -5.34 3.18
N LEU A 85 0.68 -5.63 4.30
CA LEU A 85 1.73 -6.65 4.39
C LEU A 85 1.19 -8.05 4.08
N ALA A 86 0.00 -8.37 4.58
CA ALA A 86 -0.67 -9.64 4.31
C ALA A 86 -0.87 -9.84 2.80
N VAL A 87 -1.29 -8.78 2.08
CA VAL A 87 -1.48 -8.82 0.63
C VAL A 87 -0.16 -8.99 -0.12
N VAL A 88 0.86 -8.17 0.19
CA VAL A 88 2.14 -8.21 -0.55
C VAL A 88 2.83 -9.58 -0.42
N ARG A 89 2.71 -10.22 0.75
CA ARG A 89 3.31 -11.53 1.06
C ARG A 89 2.41 -12.72 0.73
N GLY A 90 1.13 -12.46 0.50
CA GLY A 90 0.11 -13.48 0.24
C GLY A 90 0.18 -14.03 -1.19
N PRO A 91 -0.59 -15.08 -1.48
CA PRO A 91 -0.73 -15.64 -2.82
C PRO A 91 -1.68 -14.82 -3.71
N ASP A 92 -1.96 -13.57 -3.34
CA ASP A 92 -2.93 -12.70 -4.00
C ASP A 92 -2.62 -12.48 -5.49
N GLU A 93 -3.64 -12.10 -6.24
CA GLU A 93 -3.49 -11.77 -7.65
C GLU A 93 -2.56 -10.57 -7.87
N ASP A 94 -1.88 -10.59 -9.02
CA ASP A 94 -0.85 -9.61 -9.38
C ASP A 94 -1.33 -8.16 -9.17
N LEU A 95 -2.56 -7.83 -9.57
CA LEU A 95 -3.06 -6.45 -9.48
C LEU A 95 -3.27 -5.98 -8.03
N VAL A 96 -3.85 -6.79 -7.15
CA VAL A 96 -4.05 -6.39 -5.74
C VAL A 96 -2.70 -6.22 -5.04
N ARG A 97 -1.75 -7.13 -5.31
CA ARG A 97 -0.37 -7.06 -4.80
C ARG A 97 0.36 -5.81 -5.25
N GLN A 98 0.22 -5.43 -6.53
CA GLN A 98 0.79 -4.21 -7.09
C GLN A 98 0.34 -2.96 -6.31
N TYR A 99 -0.97 -2.83 -6.05
CA TYR A 99 -1.50 -1.68 -5.31
C TYR A 99 -1.13 -1.70 -3.84
N ALA A 100 -1.09 -2.88 -3.20
CA ALA A 100 -0.64 -3.00 -1.83
C ALA A 100 0.85 -2.61 -1.69
N ALA A 101 1.72 -3.04 -2.60
CA ALA A 101 3.14 -2.65 -2.62
C ALA A 101 3.30 -1.13 -2.76
N MET A 102 2.54 -0.50 -3.66
CA MET A 102 2.54 0.96 -3.79
C MET A 102 2.04 1.67 -2.52
N ALA A 103 1.12 1.05 -1.78
CA ALA A 103 0.51 1.60 -0.58
C ALA A 103 1.38 1.54 0.68
N LEU A 104 2.47 0.77 0.67
CA LEU A 104 3.36 0.63 1.84
C LEU A 104 4.20 1.88 2.15
N GLY A 105 4.44 2.75 1.16
CA GLY A 105 5.37 3.89 1.30
C GLY A 105 5.11 4.79 2.52
N PRO A 106 3.87 5.25 2.77
CA PRO A 106 3.54 6.04 3.95
C PRO A 106 3.75 5.34 5.29
N TYR A 107 4.00 4.02 5.33
CA TYR A 107 4.17 3.20 6.53
C TYR A 107 5.63 2.73 6.74
N ALA A 108 6.55 3.21 5.92
CA ALA A 108 7.94 2.75 5.82
C ALA A 108 8.84 3.00 7.04
N ASP A 109 8.33 3.62 8.10
CA ASP A 109 9.04 3.76 9.38
C ASP A 109 8.88 2.51 10.25
N ASP A 110 7.91 1.64 9.92
CA ASP A 110 7.82 0.29 10.47
C ASP A 110 8.89 -0.61 9.80
N PRO A 111 9.79 -1.25 10.57
CA PRO A 111 10.83 -2.12 10.02
C PRO A 111 10.27 -3.28 9.18
N GLU A 112 9.13 -3.84 9.57
CA GLU A 112 8.51 -4.95 8.85
C GLU A 112 7.99 -4.52 7.48
N VAL A 113 7.49 -3.27 7.39
CA VAL A 113 7.09 -2.64 6.12
C VAL A 113 8.29 -2.34 5.25
N HIS A 114 9.36 -1.78 5.83
CA HIS A 114 10.61 -1.56 5.10
C HIS A 114 11.13 -2.87 4.48
N ASP A 115 11.19 -3.95 5.26
CA ASP A 115 11.70 -5.24 4.80
C ASP A 115 10.82 -5.84 3.70
N ALA A 116 9.51 -5.68 3.79
CA ALA A 116 8.59 -6.11 2.74
C ALA A 116 8.77 -5.32 1.44
N MET A 117 8.92 -3.99 1.51
CA MET A 117 9.21 -3.18 0.33
C MET A 117 10.56 -3.53 -0.30
N ALA A 118 11.59 -3.77 0.53
CA ALA A 118 12.91 -4.19 0.08
C ALA A 118 12.84 -5.55 -0.64
N ALA A 119 12.16 -6.53 -0.06
CA ALA A 119 11.96 -7.83 -0.69
C ALA A 119 11.17 -7.71 -2.01
N ALA A 120 10.09 -6.93 -2.03
CA ALA A 120 9.28 -6.72 -3.22
C ALA A 120 10.08 -6.09 -4.36
N VAL A 121 10.85 -5.02 -4.10
CA VAL A 121 11.62 -4.37 -5.18
C VAL A 121 12.79 -5.22 -5.69
N LEU A 122 13.43 -5.99 -4.80
CA LEU A 122 14.64 -6.75 -5.12
C LEU A 122 14.36 -8.12 -5.74
N THR A 123 13.30 -8.81 -5.32
CA THR A 123 13.13 -10.25 -5.61
C THR A 123 11.77 -10.66 -6.13
N ASP A 124 10.78 -9.76 -6.21
CA ASP A 124 9.46 -10.14 -6.71
C ASP A 124 9.50 -10.61 -8.16
N GLY A 125 8.67 -11.60 -8.49
CA GLY A 125 8.58 -12.14 -9.85
C GLY A 125 7.81 -11.23 -10.80
N ASP A 126 6.87 -10.43 -10.29
CA ASP A 126 6.09 -9.48 -11.07
C ASP A 126 6.79 -8.12 -11.12
N GLN A 127 7.18 -7.69 -12.33
CA GLN A 127 7.84 -6.42 -12.57
C GLN A 127 7.01 -5.21 -12.10
N LEU A 128 5.68 -5.26 -12.18
CA LEU A 128 4.83 -4.16 -11.74
C LEU A 128 4.81 -4.05 -10.20
N VAL A 129 4.88 -5.17 -9.49
CA VAL A 129 5.06 -5.16 -8.02
C VAL A 129 6.40 -4.52 -7.67
N ARG A 130 7.47 -4.86 -8.40
CA ARG A 130 8.79 -4.26 -8.20
C ARG A 130 8.78 -2.75 -8.46
N ASP A 131 8.18 -2.30 -9.57
CA ASP A 131 8.08 -0.89 -9.93
C ASP A 131 7.31 -0.09 -8.85
N ASN A 132 6.21 -0.65 -8.36
CA ASN A 132 5.40 -0.04 -7.31
C ASN A 132 6.10 -0.02 -5.95
N ALA A 133 6.87 -1.06 -5.60
CA ALA A 133 7.70 -1.07 -4.40
C ALA A 133 8.82 -0.02 -4.48
N LEU A 134 9.42 0.18 -5.66
CA LEU A 134 10.40 1.27 -5.86
C LEU A 134 9.74 2.65 -5.71
N ALA A 135 8.54 2.84 -6.26
CA ALA A 135 7.78 4.07 -6.08
C ALA A 135 7.45 4.33 -4.60
N ALA A 136 7.06 3.29 -3.86
CA ALA A 136 6.81 3.36 -2.42
C ALA A 136 8.08 3.74 -1.63
N LEU A 137 9.23 3.14 -1.95
CA LEU A 137 10.53 3.51 -1.37
C LEU A 137 10.90 4.97 -1.66
N SER A 138 10.72 5.42 -2.91
CA SER A 138 10.97 6.80 -3.29
C SER A 138 10.06 7.77 -2.53
N HIS A 139 8.79 7.41 -2.34
CA HIS A 139 7.82 8.23 -1.62
C HIS A 139 8.12 8.31 -0.12
N ALA A 140 8.57 7.21 0.49
CA ALA A 140 8.99 7.16 1.89
C ALA A 140 10.17 8.10 2.20
N GLY A 141 10.94 8.48 1.18
CA GLY A 141 12.07 9.39 1.30
C GLY A 141 13.32 8.73 1.89
N PRO A 142 14.41 9.50 2.05
CA PRO A 142 15.72 8.96 2.38
C PRO A 142 15.77 8.39 3.81
N SER A 143 16.40 7.21 3.92
CA SER A 143 16.95 6.66 5.15
C SER A 143 18.16 5.79 4.78
N GLU A 144 19.00 5.44 5.74
CA GLU A 144 20.17 4.58 5.49
C GLU A 144 19.76 3.23 4.87
N GLY A 145 18.77 2.56 5.46
CA GLY A 145 18.28 1.27 4.93
C GLY A 145 17.68 1.38 3.53
N ARG A 146 16.93 2.45 3.22
CA ARG A 146 16.36 2.65 1.88
C ARG A 146 17.44 2.98 0.86
N ALA A 147 18.45 3.78 1.24
CA ALA A 147 19.60 4.04 0.38
C ALA A 147 20.37 2.74 0.06
N GLU A 148 20.56 1.86 1.04
CA GLU A 148 21.17 0.55 0.82
C GLU A 148 20.40 -0.28 -0.21
N VAL A 149 19.07 -0.33 -0.11
CA VAL A 149 18.22 -1.02 -1.10
C VAL A 149 18.42 -0.44 -2.50
N LEU A 150 18.45 0.90 -2.64
CA LEU A 150 18.68 1.54 -3.94
C LEU A 150 20.09 1.28 -4.49
N HIS A 151 21.12 1.24 -3.64
CA HIS A 151 22.47 0.88 -4.06
C HIS A 151 22.52 -0.55 -4.62
N ARG A 152 21.84 -1.49 -3.96
CA ARG A 152 21.70 -2.87 -4.47
C ARG A 152 20.97 -2.92 -5.81
N LEU A 153 19.97 -2.06 -6.00
CA LEU A 153 19.24 -1.94 -7.26
C LEU A 153 20.04 -1.25 -8.38
N ALA A 154 21.10 -0.49 -8.09
CA ALA A 154 21.82 0.28 -9.13
C ALA A 154 22.34 -0.60 -10.29
N GLY A 155 22.65 -1.87 -10.03
CA GLY A 155 23.03 -2.87 -11.04
C GLY A 155 21.87 -3.63 -11.68
N ASP A 156 20.63 -3.40 -11.24
CA ASP A 156 19.44 -4.06 -11.78
C ASP A 156 19.16 -3.60 -13.22
N ARG A 157 18.87 -4.54 -14.11
CA ARG A 157 18.67 -4.26 -15.54
C ARG A 157 17.41 -3.44 -15.83
N THR A 158 16.39 -3.57 -14.99
CA THR A 158 15.09 -2.93 -15.20
C THR A 158 15.00 -1.65 -14.37
N LEU A 159 15.36 -1.73 -13.09
CA LEU A 159 15.17 -0.66 -12.10
C LEU A 159 16.42 0.18 -11.83
N GLY A 160 17.60 -0.24 -12.26
CA GLY A 160 18.85 0.38 -11.81
C GLY A 160 18.99 1.85 -12.16
N ARG A 161 18.58 2.26 -13.37
CA ARG A 161 18.59 3.68 -13.76
C ARG A 161 17.72 4.55 -12.85
N GLU A 162 16.54 4.05 -12.50
CA GLU A 162 15.61 4.78 -11.65
C GLU A 162 16.10 4.80 -10.19
N ALA A 163 16.65 3.69 -9.70
CA ALA A 163 17.27 3.64 -8.38
C ALA A 163 18.43 4.63 -8.24
N THR A 164 19.32 4.72 -9.24
CA THR A 164 20.38 5.73 -9.28
C THR A 164 19.83 7.14 -9.30
N ARG A 165 18.76 7.40 -10.08
CA ARG A 165 18.11 8.71 -10.12
C ARG A 165 17.57 9.12 -8.75
N ILE A 166 16.94 8.19 -8.03
CA ILE A 166 16.42 8.42 -6.68
C ILE A 166 17.57 8.68 -5.70
N LEU A 167 18.63 7.85 -5.72
CA LEU A 167 19.82 8.06 -4.88
C LEU A 167 20.42 9.45 -5.07
N THR A 168 20.62 9.87 -6.32
CA THR A 168 21.14 11.21 -6.63
C THR A 168 20.21 12.31 -6.13
N ALA A 169 18.89 12.15 -6.27
CA ALA A 169 17.91 13.11 -5.74
C ALA A 169 17.93 13.19 -4.21
N TRP A 170 18.31 12.11 -3.53
CA TRP A 170 18.52 12.07 -2.08
C TRP A 170 19.92 12.56 -1.64
N GLY A 171 20.79 12.94 -2.58
CA GLY A 171 22.15 13.37 -2.30
C GLY A 171 23.15 12.22 -2.09
N GLY A 172 22.78 10.98 -2.42
CA GLY A 172 23.66 9.82 -2.41
C GLY A 172 24.47 9.70 -3.71
N GLU A 173 25.69 9.17 -3.61
CA GLU A 173 26.48 8.79 -4.79
C GLU A 173 26.01 7.43 -5.34
N PRO A 174 26.01 7.19 -6.66
CA PRO A 174 25.80 5.85 -7.21
C PRO A 174 26.90 4.90 -6.74
N ALA A 175 26.61 3.61 -6.54
CA ALA A 175 27.67 2.63 -6.34
C ALA A 175 28.52 2.54 -7.62
N LEU A 176 29.84 2.75 -7.48
CA LEU A 176 30.85 2.66 -8.56
C LEU A 176 31.09 1.21 -9.00
#